data_AF-A0AAW8KY35-F1
#
_entry.id   AF-A0AAW8KY35-F1
#
_cell.length_a   1.000
_cell.length_b   1.000
_cell.length_c   1.000
_cell.angle_alpha   90.00
_cell.angle_beta   90.00
_cell.angle_gamma   90.00
#
_symmetry.space_group_name_H-M   'P 1'
#
loop_
_entity.id
_entity.type
_entity.pdbx_description
1 polymer ?
#
loop_
_entity_poly.entity_id
_entity_poly.type
_entity_poly.pdbx_seq_one_letter_code
_entity_poly.pdbx_strand_id
1 'polypeptide(L)' 'AIKNSIRHVDFVARYGGEEFVVLLPKTPAQGAYAVAANIYKAIERQAIPHAASLVSKHVTISLGFTVY' A
#
# COMPACT_ATOMS: atom_id res chain seq x y z
N ALA A 1 -5.05 6.38 2.86
CA ALA A 1 -3.70 6.34 2.28
C ALA A 1 -3.69 5.68 0.90
N ILE A 2 -4.01 4.39 0.78
CA ILE A 2 -3.89 3.62 -0.48
C ILE A 2 -4.58 4.28 -1.67
N LYS A 3 -5.87 4.63 -1.55
CA LYS A 3 -6.64 5.26 -2.65
C LYS A 3 -6.06 6.59 -3.13
N ASN A 4 -5.36 7.33 -2.27
CA ASN A 4 -4.74 8.62 -2.62
C ASN A 4 -3.33 8.46 -3.21
N SER A 5 -2.78 7.24 -3.19
CA SER A 5 -1.44 6.93 -3.71
C SER A 5 -1.48 6.27 -5.10
N ILE A 6 -2.66 6.16 -5.71
CA ILE A 6 -2.88 5.50 -7.01
C ILE A 6 -3.59 6.45 -7.99
N ARG A 7 -3.52 6.16 -9.29
CA ARG A 7 -4.18 6.95 -10.34
C ARG A 7 -5.68 6.64 -10.33
N HIS A 8 -6.48 7.54 -10.91
CA HIS A 8 -7.93 7.34 -11.03
C HIS A 8 -8.31 6.06 -11.80
N VAL A 9 -7.49 5.66 -12.77
CA VAL A 9 -7.71 4.44 -13.58
C VAL A 9 -7.29 3.15 -12.86
N ASP A 10 -6.54 3.26 -11.76
CA ASP A 10 -6.12 2.13 -10.95
C ASP A 10 -7.27 1.71 -10.03
N PHE A 11 -7.32 0.43 -9.72
CA PHE A 11 -8.37 -0.13 -8.87
C PHE A 11 -7.80 -0.54 -7.51
N VAL A 12 -8.57 -0.31 -6.44
CA VAL A 12 -8.23 -0.77 -5.10
C VAL A 12 -9.43 -1.47 -4.48
N ALA A 13 -9.17 -2.61 -3.85
CA ALA A 13 -10.16 -3.36 -3.08
C ALA A 13 -9.58 -3.85 -1.76
N ARG A 14 -10.46 -4.05 -0.78
CA ARG A 14 -10.17 -4.84 0.42
C ARG A 14 -10.47 -6.29 0.09
N TYR A 15 -9.44 -7.14 0.13
CA TYR A 15 -9.56 -8.54 -0.25
C TYR A 15 -10.20 -9.37 0.87
N GLY A 16 -9.76 -9.14 2.11
CA GLY A 16 -10.30 -9.79 3.30
C GLY A 16 -9.52 -9.38 4.54
N GLY A 17 -10.17 -9.29 5.71
CA GLY A 17 -9.48 -8.91 6.93
C GLY A 17 -8.71 -7.59 6.79
N GLU A 18 -7.39 -7.63 6.93
CA GLU A 18 -6.47 -6.49 6.77
C GLU A 18 -5.79 -6.42 5.39
N GLU A 19 -6.14 -7.32 4.47
CA GLU A 19 -5.52 -7.44 3.15
C GLU A 19 -6.19 -6.54 2.10
N PHE A 20 -5.36 -5.91 1.28
CA PHE A 20 -5.77 -5.03 0.20
C PHE A 20 -5.08 -5.43 -1.11
N VAL A 21 -5.80 -5.26 -2.22
CA VAL A 21 -5.28 -5.49 -3.58
C VAL A 21 -5.38 -4.18 -4.36
N VAL A 22 -4.32 -3.87 -5.10
CA VAL A 22 -4.28 -2.76 -6.04
C VAL A 22 -3.98 -3.31 -7.43
N LEU A 23 -4.84 -3.01 -8.40
CA LEU A 23 -4.63 -3.36 -9.81
C LEU A 23 -4.16 -2.13 -10.56
N LEU A 24 -3.06 -2.27 -11.29
CA LEU A 24 -2.39 -1.16 -12.00
C LEU A 24 -2.35 -1.44 -13.52
N PRO A 25 -3.39 -1.06 -14.28
CA PRO A 25 -3.42 -1.30 -15.72
C PRO A 25 -2.26 -0.62 -16.43
N LYS A 26 -1.64 -1.34 -17.39
CA LYS A 26 -0.55 -0.85 -18.24
C LYS A 26 0.61 -0.25 -17.46
N THR A 27 0.99 -0.88 -16.35
CA THR A 27 2.03 -0.39 -15.46
C THR A 27 3.21 -1.37 -15.45
N PRO A 28 4.40 -0.96 -15.96
CA PRO A 28 5.58 -1.81 -15.91
C PRO A 28 6.12 -1.94 -14.47
N ALA A 29 7.02 -2.90 -14.25
CA ALA A 29 7.59 -3.21 -12.92
C ALA A 29 8.12 -1.98 -12.16
N GLN A 30 8.82 -1.07 -12.84
CA GLN A 30 9.32 0.16 -12.21
C GLN A 30 8.18 1.07 -11.72
N GLY A 31 7.08 1.17 -12.48
CA GLY A 31 5.90 1.92 -12.08
C GLY A 31 5.17 1.27 -10.91
N ALA A 32 5.05 -0.06 -10.92
CA ALA A 32 4.44 -0.82 -9.82
C ALA A 32 5.25 -0.65 -8.52
N TYR A 33 6.58 -0.72 -8.60
CA TYR A 33 7.47 -0.44 -7.48
C TYR A 33 7.28 0.98 -6.94
N ALA A 34 7.21 1.99 -7.82
CA ALA A 34 7.00 3.38 -7.40
C ALA A 34 5.65 3.57 -6.68
N VAL A 35 4.58 2.95 -7.18
CA VAL A 35 3.27 2.97 -6.52
C VAL A 35 3.33 2.28 -5.15
N ALA A 36 3.95 1.10 -5.05
CA ALA A 36 4.12 0.39 -3.78
C ALA A 36 4.90 1.24 -2.76
N ALA A 37 6.02 1.84 -3.17
CA ALA A 37 6.82 2.72 -2.32
C ALA A 37 6.03 3.96 -1.87
N ASN A 38 5.20 4.54 -2.74
CA ASN A 38 4.33 5.66 -2.40
C ASN A 38 3.25 5.27 -1.40
N ILE A 39 2.63 4.10 -1.55
CA ILE A 39 1.66 3.57 -0.59
C ILE A 39 2.32 3.36 0.78
N TYR A 40 3.49 2.71 0.81
CA TYR A 40 4.25 2.47 2.04
C TYR A 40 4.52 3.77 2.79
N LYS A 41 5.17 4.74 2.13
CA LYS A 41 5.49 6.04 2.74
C LYS A 41 4.24 6.82 3.15
N ALA A 42 3.14 6.69 2.40
CA ALA A 42 1.89 7.36 2.74
C ALA A 42 1.27 6.82 4.04
N ILE A 43 1.40 5.52 4.31
CA ILE A 43 0.92 4.91 5.55
C ILE A 43 1.86 5.24 6.72
N GLU A 44 3.17 5.13 6.50
CA GLU A 44 4.17 5.51 7.50
C GLU A 44 3.99 6.95 8.00
N ARG A 45 3.78 7.91 7.06
CA ARG A 45 3.54 9.32 7.40
C ARG A 45 2.27 9.57 8.22
N GLN A 46 1.31 8.65 8.24
CA GLN A 46 0.13 8.80 9.08
C GLN A 46 0.45 8.60 10.57
N ALA A 47 1.60 7.98 10.90
CA ALA A 47 2.06 7.74 12.26
C ALA A 47 0.95 7.19 13.17
N ILE A 48 0.16 6.24 12.64
CA ILE A 48 -0.98 5.67 13.36
C ILE A 48 -0.44 4.92 14.58
N PRO A 49 -0.82 5.29 15.82
CA PRO A 49 -0.32 4.62 17.01
C PRO A 49 -0.67 3.13 17.00
N HIS A 50 0.31 2.29 17.30
CA HIS A 50 0.13 0.84 17.38
C HIS A 50 0.28 0.37 18.83
N ALA A 51 -0.62 0.83 19.71
CA ALA A 51 -0.50 0.68 21.17
C ALA A 51 -0.36 -0.78 21.66
N ALA A 52 -0.95 -1.74 20.94
CA ALA A 52 -0.88 -3.16 21.28
C ALA A 52 0.37 -3.87 20.75
N SER A 53 1.19 -3.21 19.92
CA SER A 53 2.39 -3.82 19.35
C SER A 53 3.58 -3.65 20.29
N LEU A 54 4.33 -4.73 20.46
CA LEU A 54 5.59 -4.76 21.21
C LEU A 54 6.82 -4.43 20.34
N VAL A 55 6.65 -4.33 19.02
CA VAL A 55 7.76 -4.25 18.05
C VAL A 55 7.90 -2.85 17.46
N SER A 56 6.78 -2.19 17.13
CA SER A 56 6.75 -0.84 16.58
C SER A 56 5.72 0.03 17.27
N LYS A 57 6.03 1.32 17.41
CA LYS A 57 5.14 2.35 17.96
C LYS A 57 4.03 2.75 16.97
N HIS A 58 4.23 2.52 15.68
CA HIS A 58 3.28 2.89 14.63
C HIS A 58 2.95 1.70 13.73
N VAL A 59 1.75 1.72 13.15
CA VAL A 59 1.30 0.72 12.18
C VAL A 59 2.18 0.80 10.93
N THR A 60 2.64 -0.36 10.47
CA THR A 60 3.36 -0.53 9.21
C THR A 60 2.60 -1.51 8.32
N ILE A 61 3.02 -1.63 7.06
CA ILE A 61 2.47 -2.60 6.12
C ILE A 61 3.57 -3.34 5.38
N SER A 62 3.26 -4.56 4.96
CA SER A 62 4.06 -5.34 4.01
C SER A 62 3.40 -5.27 2.64
N LEU A 63 4.21 -5.19 1.57
CA LEU A 63 3.73 -5.09 0.20
C LEU A 63 4.51 -6.04 -0.70
N GLY A 64 3.78 -6.82 -1.50
CA GLY A 64 4.32 -7.56 -2.64
C GLY A 64 3.65 -7.08 -3.91
N PHE A 65 4.37 -7.14 -5.04
CA PHE A 65 3.79 -6.87 -6.35
C PHE A 65 4.34 -7.85 -7.38
N THR A 66 3.56 -8.05 -8.43
CA THR A 66 3.94 -8.81 -9.62
C THR A 66 3.47 -8.04 -10.85
N VAL A 67 4.16 -8.23 -11.97
CA VAL A 67 3.82 -7.63 -13.27
C VAL A 67 3.86 -8.74 -14.30
N TYR A 68 2.87 -8.73 -15.20
CA TYR A 68 2.71 -9.68 -16.29
C TYR A 68 2.68 -8.96 -17.64
#